data_AF-A0A942LRF8-F1
#
_entry.id   AF-A0A942LRF8-F1
#
_cell.length_a   1.000
_cell.length_b   1.000
_cell.length_c   1.000
_cell.angle_alpha   90.00
_cell.angle_beta   90.00
_cell.angle_gamma   90.00
#
_symmetry.space_group_name_H-M   'P 1'
#
loop_
_entity.id
_entity.type
_entity.pdbx_description
1 polymer ?
#
loop_
_entity_poly.entity_id
_entity_poly.type
_entity_poly.pdbx_seq_one_letter_code
_entity_poly.pdbx_strand_id
1 'polypeptide(L)'
;MKRIIKIFLTLLLACFINQHVCFAFDVNEKDALSIVIIDNLNIESIPAGTKRVFADDEQVIKFVIKCQKDRPIRITKLKDTGNQFIKVNTEWKTGPISGFEFPFHESSIYVSEQSTYIVTIKVLSIEVLSNSQSGIYKLDPEIAVEYVDN
;
A
#
# COMPACT_ATOMS: atom_id res chain seq x y z
N MET A 1 -23.10 7.36 11.87
CA MET A 1 -22.79 8.15 10.65
C MET A 1 -21.48 7.61 10.11
N LYS A 2 -21.49 6.79 9.05
CA LYS A 2 -20.31 6.08 8.55
C LYS A 2 -19.29 7.08 7.98
N ARG A 3 -18.13 7.22 8.60
CA ARG A 3 -17.02 8.03 8.06
C ARG A 3 -16.12 7.13 7.22
N ILE A 4 -16.33 7.14 5.91
CA ILE A 4 -15.44 6.44 4.96
C ILE A 4 -14.29 7.39 4.63
N ILE A 5 -13.07 7.01 4.96
CA ILE A 5 -11.86 7.77 4.63
C ILE A 5 -11.26 7.15 3.35
N LYS A 6 -11.14 7.96 2.29
CA LYS A 6 -10.46 7.60 1.04
C LYS A 6 -9.13 8.35 0.98
N ILE A 7 -8.03 7.65 0.81
CA ILE A 7 -6.68 8.24 0.81
C ILE A 7 -6.09 8.08 -0.59
N PHE A 8 -5.86 9.20 -1.27
CA PHE A 8 -5.16 9.25 -2.56
C PHE A 8 -3.68 9.60 -2.33
N LEU A 9 -2.75 8.76 -2.79
CA LEU A 9 -1.32 9.05 -2.71
C LEU A 9 -0.80 9.60 -4.04
N THR A 10 -0.22 10.80 -4.06
CA THR A 10 0.41 11.37 -5.26
C THR A 10 1.94 11.33 -5.13
N LEU A 11 2.58 10.22 -5.49
CA LEU A 11 4.04 10.12 -5.58
C LEU A 11 4.57 10.62 -6.94
N LEU A 12 5.45 11.63 -6.91
CA LEU A 12 6.25 12.09 -8.05
C LEU A 12 7.69 11.61 -7.81
N LEU A 13 8.20 10.73 -8.68
CA LEU A 13 9.55 10.17 -8.52
C LEU A 13 10.61 11.23 -8.86
N ALA A 14 11.16 11.86 -7.81
CA ALA A 14 12.49 12.43 -7.83
C ALA A 14 13.35 11.64 -6.85
N CYS A 15 14.56 11.31 -7.30
CA CYS A 15 15.56 10.49 -6.62
C CYS A 15 15.79 10.92 -5.15
N PHE A 16 15.97 9.92 -4.28
CA PHE A 16 16.37 10.00 -2.87
C PHE A 16 15.45 10.79 -1.93
N ILE A 17 14.56 10.07 -1.22
CA ILE A 17 14.20 10.23 0.20
C ILE A 17 13.32 9.01 0.54
N ASN A 18 13.61 8.29 1.63
CA ASN A 18 12.64 7.41 2.27
C ASN A 18 11.41 8.26 2.64
N GLN A 19 10.39 8.30 1.78
CA GLN A 19 9.23 9.15 1.97
C GLN A 19 8.31 8.50 3.00
N HIS A 20 8.52 8.83 4.27
CA HIS A 20 7.52 8.59 5.31
C HIS A 20 6.36 9.54 5.10
N VAL A 21 5.40 9.15 4.27
CA VAL A 21 4.13 9.87 4.22
C VAL A 21 3.31 9.41 5.42
N CYS A 22 3.17 10.30 6.40
CA CYS A 22 2.34 10.11 7.58
C CYS A 22 1.04 10.88 7.38
N PHE A 23 -0.08 10.16 7.31
CA PHE A 23 -1.39 10.77 7.41
C PHE A 23 -1.92 10.54 8.82
N ALA A 24 -2.16 11.63 9.56
CA ALA A 24 -2.85 11.62 10.83
C ALA A 24 -4.25 12.21 10.62
N PHE A 25 -5.29 11.48 11.02
CA PHE A 25 -6.67 11.97 10.91
C PHE A 25 -7.31 12.13 12.30
N ASP A 26 -7.79 13.36 12.53
CA ASP A 26 -8.66 13.89 13.60
C ASP A 26 -8.04 14.51 14.87
N VAL A 27 -8.69 15.60 15.31
CA VAL A 27 -8.25 16.75 16.13
C VAL A 27 -8.50 16.51 17.63
N ASN A 28 -8.81 15.27 18.01
CA ASN A 28 -8.90 14.81 19.39
C ASN A 28 -8.06 13.53 19.50
N GLU A 29 -7.02 13.55 20.34
CA GLU A 29 -6.03 12.47 20.52
C GLU A 29 -6.62 11.07 20.85
N LYS A 30 -7.94 10.98 21.06
CA LYS A 30 -8.68 9.78 21.48
C LYS A 30 -9.13 8.87 20.34
N ASP A 31 -9.21 9.35 19.09
CA ASP A 31 -9.70 8.56 17.93
C ASP A 31 -8.68 8.52 16.77
N ALA A 32 -7.39 8.72 17.07
CA ALA A 32 -6.36 8.85 16.05
C ALA A 32 -6.12 7.53 15.30
N LEU A 33 -6.48 7.53 14.02
CA LEU A 33 -6.03 6.56 13.03
C LEU A 33 -4.91 7.20 12.22
N SER A 34 -3.75 6.52 12.16
CA SER A 34 -2.65 6.96 11.32
C SER A 34 -2.17 5.84 10.41
N ILE A 35 -1.82 6.22 9.19
CA ILE A 35 -1.24 5.30 8.22
C ILE A 35 0.09 5.91 7.80
N VAL A 36 1.15 5.15 8.03
CA VAL A 36 2.50 5.47 7.57
C VAL A 36 2.82 4.57 6.39
N ILE A 37 3.22 5.18 5.28
CA ILE A 37 3.64 4.44 4.10
C ILE A 37 5.16 4.34 4.10
N ILE A 38 5.68 3.14 3.85
CA ILE A 38 7.11 2.86 3.71
C ILE A 38 7.27 2.06 2.42
N ASP A 39 7.97 2.62 1.44
CA ASP A 39 8.30 1.91 0.20
C ASP A 39 9.81 1.74 0.05
N ASN A 40 10.20 0.61 -0.55
CA ASN A 40 11.58 0.31 -0.93
C ASN A 40 11.63 -0.06 -2.42
N LEU A 41 11.01 0.77 -3.25
CA LEU A 41 10.92 0.52 -4.68
C LEU A 41 12.14 1.10 -5.38
N ASN A 42 12.95 0.22 -5.97
CA ASN A 42 14.03 0.59 -6.87
C ASN A 42 13.68 0.11 -8.29
N ILE A 43 12.82 0.89 -8.95
CA ILE A 43 12.36 0.62 -10.30
C ILE A 43 13.01 1.64 -11.23
N GLU A 44 14.06 1.22 -11.93
CA GLU A 44 14.67 2.04 -12.98
C GLU A 44 13.73 2.15 -14.18
N SER A 45 14.08 2.98 -15.16
CA SER A 45 13.34 3.08 -16.43
C SER A 45 13.18 1.71 -17.08
N ILE A 46 11.96 1.37 -17.46
CA ILE A 46 11.64 0.11 -18.15
C ILE A 46 11.29 0.45 -19.61
N PRO A 47 11.94 -0.19 -20.60
CA PRO A 47 11.60 0.01 -22.01
C PRO A 47 10.16 -0.43 -22.32
N ALA A 48 9.52 0.25 -23.27
CA ALA A 48 8.20 -0.13 -23.77
C ALA A 48 8.20 -1.56 -24.31
N GLY A 49 7.14 -2.31 -24.02
CA GLY A 49 6.97 -3.70 -24.44
C GLY A 49 7.82 -4.71 -23.65
N THR A 50 8.47 -4.32 -22.56
CA THR A 50 9.32 -5.22 -21.77
C THR A 50 8.72 -5.54 -20.41
N LYS A 51 9.11 -6.71 -19.89
CA LYS A 51 8.75 -7.18 -18.55
C LYS A 51 10.02 -7.30 -17.71
N ARG A 52 10.04 -6.61 -16.56
CA ARG A 52 11.05 -6.76 -15.53
C ARG A 52 10.50 -7.63 -14.40
N VAL A 53 11.24 -8.66 -14.02
CA VAL A 53 10.90 -9.54 -12.90
C VAL A 53 11.83 -9.23 -11.74
N PHE A 54 11.28 -9.14 -10.53
CA PHE A 54 12.02 -8.87 -9.31
C PHE A 54 12.12 -10.16 -8.51
N ALA A 55 13.31 -10.77 -8.53
CA ALA A 55 13.57 -12.05 -7.85
C ALA A 55 13.88 -11.86 -6.36
N ASP A 56 14.40 -10.69 -5.97
CA ASP A 56 14.83 -10.38 -4.60
C ASP A 56 13.76 -9.65 -3.79
N ASP A 57 13.74 -9.90 -2.47
CA ASP A 57 12.66 -9.60 -1.52
C ASP A 57 12.42 -8.10 -1.19
N GLU A 58 13.01 -7.19 -1.94
CA GLU A 58 13.11 -5.80 -1.50
C GLU A 58 12.14 -4.82 -2.18
N GLN A 59 11.44 -5.22 -3.24
CA GLN A 59 10.47 -4.34 -3.93
C GLN A 59 9.11 -4.35 -3.23
N VAL A 60 9.00 -3.57 -2.15
CA VAL A 60 7.81 -3.60 -1.28
C VAL A 60 7.24 -2.21 -1.00
N ILE A 61 5.94 -2.18 -0.78
CA ILE A 61 5.19 -1.02 -0.26
C ILE A 61 4.47 -1.50 1.00
N LYS A 62 4.72 -0.86 2.14
CA LYS A 62 4.10 -1.17 3.42
C LYS A 62 3.18 -0.03 3.86
N PHE A 63 1.98 -0.38 4.28
CA PHE A 63 1.06 0.48 5.01
C PHE A 63 1.10 0.05 6.47
N VAL A 64 1.76 0.85 7.31
CA VAL A 64 1.77 0.67 8.76
C VAL A 64 0.59 1.44 9.33
N ILE A 65 -0.45 0.69 9.69
CA ILE A 65 -1.69 1.21 10.25
C ILE A 65 -1.53 1.21 11.76
N LYS A 66 -1.64 2.38 12.37
CA LYS A 66 -1.64 2.53 13.82
C LYS A 66 -3.01 3.02 14.28
N CYS A 67 -3.57 2.29 15.22
CA CYS A 67 -4.87 2.55 15.82
C CYS A 67 -4.69 2.64 17.34
N GLN A 68 -5.52 3.45 18.00
CA GLN A 68 -5.71 3.30 19.44
C GLN A 68 -6.11 1.84 19.76
N LYS A 69 -5.52 1.31 20.83
CA LYS A 69 -5.81 -0.03 21.36
C LYS A 69 -7.32 -0.13 21.63
N ASP A 70 -7.90 -1.30 21.41
CA ASP A 70 -9.29 -1.65 21.79
C ASP A 70 -10.42 -1.21 20.85
N ARG A 71 -10.15 -0.95 19.56
CA ARG A 71 -11.21 -0.89 18.54
C ARG A 71 -10.91 -1.74 17.31
N PRO A 72 -11.89 -2.51 16.82
CA PRO A 72 -11.72 -3.25 15.59
C PRO A 72 -11.69 -2.34 14.39
N ILE A 73 -10.88 -2.74 13.41
CA ILE A 73 -10.76 -2.06 12.12
C ILE A 73 -11.06 -3.03 10.98
N ARG A 74 -11.58 -2.47 9.89
CA ARG A 74 -11.65 -3.13 8.60
C ARG A 74 -10.66 -2.47 7.65
N ILE A 75 -9.84 -3.28 7.00
CA ILE A 75 -8.88 -2.83 5.99
C ILE A 75 -9.33 -3.36 4.65
N THR A 76 -9.50 -2.49 3.66
CA THR A 76 -10.03 -2.83 2.33
C THR A 76 -9.06 -2.42 1.24
N LYS A 77 -8.81 -3.30 0.27
CA LYS A 77 -8.08 -2.97 -0.97
C LYS A 77 -9.01 -2.19 -1.88
N LEU A 78 -8.58 -1.00 -2.31
CA LEU A 78 -9.38 -0.15 -3.20
C LEU A 78 -8.87 -0.19 -4.64
N LYS A 79 -7.56 -0.27 -4.84
CA LYS A 79 -6.96 -0.20 -6.17
C LYS A 79 -5.68 -1.02 -6.26
N ASP A 80 -5.57 -1.79 -7.35
CA ASP A 80 -4.33 -2.47 -7.71
C ASP A 80 -3.27 -1.47 -8.17
N THR A 81 -2.01 -1.86 -8.05
CA THR A 81 -0.86 -0.98 -8.19
C THR A 81 -0.59 -0.49 -9.62
N GLY A 82 -1.19 -1.13 -10.64
CA GLY A 82 -0.99 -0.84 -12.06
C GLY A 82 -1.85 0.30 -12.62
N ASN A 83 -1.66 0.60 -13.91
CA ASN A 83 -2.44 1.62 -14.62
C ASN A 83 -2.55 1.28 -16.12
N GLN A 84 -3.09 2.20 -16.92
CA GLN A 84 -3.30 1.98 -18.36
C GLN A 84 -2.01 1.77 -19.18
N PHE A 85 -0.83 2.05 -18.61
CA PHE A 85 0.45 1.95 -19.29
C PHE A 85 1.31 0.76 -18.82
N ILE A 86 1.07 0.29 -17.59
CA ILE A 86 1.84 -0.77 -16.95
C ILE A 86 0.95 -1.80 -16.26
N LYS A 87 1.30 -3.09 -16.41
CA LYS A 87 0.77 -4.18 -15.60
C LYS A 87 1.75 -4.50 -14.48
N VAL A 88 1.24 -4.65 -13.27
CA VAL A 88 2.06 -4.94 -12.10
C VAL A 88 1.56 -6.25 -11.51
N ASN A 89 2.47 -7.21 -11.36
CA ASN A 89 2.19 -8.44 -10.63
C ASN A 89 2.61 -8.23 -9.18
N THR A 90 1.69 -8.45 -8.24
CA THR A 90 1.94 -8.19 -6.82
C THR A 90 1.44 -9.33 -5.95
N GLU A 91 2.13 -9.55 -4.84
CA GLU A 91 1.67 -10.39 -3.74
C GLU A 91 1.30 -9.51 -2.54
N TRP A 92 0.10 -9.69 -2.00
CA TRP A 92 -0.37 -8.96 -0.83
C TRP A 92 -0.22 -9.81 0.42
N LYS A 93 0.43 -9.24 1.43
CA LYS A 93 0.64 -9.84 2.73
C LYS A 93 0.19 -8.89 3.83
N THR A 94 0.00 -9.44 5.02
CA THR A 94 -0.46 -8.68 6.16
C THR A 94 -0.02 -9.31 7.48
N GLY A 95 0.02 -8.51 8.54
CA GLY A 95 0.16 -9.01 9.90
C GLY A 95 0.64 -7.95 10.88
N PRO A 96 0.66 -8.29 12.18
CA PRO A 96 0.88 -7.31 13.25
C PRO A 96 2.37 -6.97 13.50
N ILE A 97 3.32 -7.79 13.01
CA ILE A 97 4.75 -7.63 13.34
C ILE A 97 5.54 -7.09 12.15
N SER A 98 5.54 -7.80 11.02
CA SER A 98 6.37 -7.49 9.84
C SER A 98 5.54 -7.14 8.60
N GLY A 99 4.27 -7.56 8.58
CA GLY A 99 3.38 -7.44 7.43
C GLY A 99 3.54 -8.57 6.41
N PHE A 100 4.15 -9.70 6.80
CA PHE A 100 4.40 -10.89 5.96
C PHE A 100 3.79 -12.18 6.50
N GLU A 101 3.19 -12.11 7.69
CA GLU A 101 2.73 -13.27 8.45
C GLU A 101 1.61 -14.03 7.73
N PHE A 102 0.69 -13.28 7.13
CA PHE A 102 -0.52 -13.82 6.55
C PHE A 102 -0.68 -13.35 5.10
N PRO A 103 -1.20 -14.20 4.21
CA PRO A 103 -1.62 -13.74 2.90
C PRO A 103 -2.86 -12.83 3.02
N PHE A 104 -2.91 -11.77 2.25
CA PHE A 104 -4.09 -10.93 2.11
C PHE A 104 -4.73 -11.26 0.76
N HIS A 105 -5.53 -12.32 0.69
CA HIS A 105 -6.23 -12.72 -0.55
C HIS A 105 -7.56 -12.02 -0.75
N GLU A 106 -8.24 -11.68 0.34
CA GLU A 106 -9.57 -11.08 0.30
C GLU A 106 -9.53 -9.61 -0.16
N SER A 107 -10.70 -9.07 -0.50
CA SER A 107 -10.88 -7.63 -0.77
C SER A 107 -10.80 -6.80 0.51
N SER A 108 -11.14 -7.38 1.66
CA SER A 108 -11.05 -6.74 2.97
C SER A 108 -10.71 -7.73 4.07
N ILE A 109 -10.10 -7.26 5.15
CA ILE A 109 -9.83 -8.04 6.36
C ILE A 109 -10.34 -7.32 7.60
N TYR A 110 -10.79 -8.09 8.59
CA TYR A 110 -11.18 -7.61 9.91
C TYR A 110 -10.03 -7.85 10.89
N VAL A 111 -9.67 -6.81 11.65
CA VAL A 111 -8.64 -6.87 12.68
C VAL A 111 -9.29 -6.46 14.00
N SER A 112 -9.35 -7.38 14.96
CA SER A 112 -10.13 -7.22 16.19
C SER A 112 -9.57 -6.14 17.10
N GLU A 113 -8.34 -6.29 17.59
CA GLU A 113 -7.77 -5.40 18.60
C GLU A 113 -6.25 -5.41 18.46
N GLN A 114 -5.73 -4.59 17.55
CA GLN A 114 -4.29 -4.42 17.34
C GLN A 114 -3.96 -2.94 17.35
N SER A 115 -2.96 -2.52 18.12
CA SER A 115 -2.48 -1.14 18.10
C SER A 115 -1.71 -0.82 16.82
N THR A 116 -1.15 -1.83 16.16
CA THR A 116 -0.46 -1.70 14.89
C THR A 116 -0.75 -2.92 14.02
N TYR A 117 -1.02 -2.67 12.76
CA TYR A 117 -1.22 -3.71 11.77
C TYR A 117 -0.60 -3.27 10.44
N ILE A 118 0.07 -4.18 9.75
CA ILE A 118 0.87 -3.85 8.57
C ILE A 118 0.29 -4.59 7.38
N VAL A 119 -0.02 -3.85 6.32
CA VAL A 119 -0.32 -4.40 4.99
C VAL A 119 0.90 -4.20 4.11
N THR A 120 1.38 -5.26 3.47
CA THR A 120 2.53 -5.22 2.56
C THR A 120 2.11 -5.63 1.16
N ILE A 121 2.53 -4.85 0.17
CA ILE A 121 2.48 -5.19 -1.25
C ILE A 121 3.90 -5.52 -1.69
N LYS A 122 4.16 -6.77 -2.07
CA LYS A 122 5.40 -7.18 -2.72
C LYS A 122 5.23 -7.14 -4.23
N VAL A 123 6.08 -6.39 -4.93
CA VAL A 123 6.05 -6.27 -6.40
C VAL A 123 6.91 -7.38 -6.99
N LEU A 124 6.28 -8.30 -7.73
CA LEU A 124 6.93 -9.46 -8.34
C LEU A 124 7.43 -9.17 -9.77
N SER A 125 6.67 -8.38 -10.53
CA SER A 125 7.09 -7.95 -11.86
C SER A 125 6.33 -6.72 -12.34
N ILE A 126 6.96 -5.95 -13.22
CA ILE A 126 6.31 -4.86 -13.96
C ILE A 126 6.47 -5.12 -15.46
N GLU A 127 5.37 -5.01 -16.20
CA GLU A 127 5.33 -5.09 -17.65
C GLU A 127 4.85 -3.74 -18.20
N VAL A 128 5.67 -3.12 -19.04
CA VAL A 128 5.31 -1.91 -19.77
C VAL A 128 4.66 -2.31 -21.07
N LEU A 129 3.43 -1.83 -21.31
CA LEU A 129 2.71 -2.15 -22.53
C LEU A 129 3.43 -1.59 -23.76
N SER A 130 3.35 -2.29 -24.89
CA SER A 130 4.07 -1.92 -26.12
C SER A 130 3.61 -0.61 -26.75
N ASN A 131 2.38 -0.16 -26.43
CA ASN A 131 1.82 1.12 -26.85
C ASN A 131 2.15 2.29 -25.91
N SER A 132 2.88 2.04 -24.82
CA SER A 132 3.30 3.05 -23.85
C SER A 132 4.70 3.60 -24.17
N GLN A 133 5.10 4.71 -23.54
CA GLN A 133 6.45 5.27 -23.70
C GLN A 133 7.45 4.63 -22.75
N SER A 134 8.68 4.34 -23.16
CA SER A 134 9.73 3.94 -22.21
C SER A 134 9.91 5.02 -21.13
N GLY A 135 10.07 4.63 -19.88
CA GLY A 135 10.27 5.61 -18.81
C GLY A 135 10.06 5.09 -17.39
N ILE A 136 9.99 6.05 -16.47
CA ILE A 136 9.67 5.84 -15.07
C ILE A 136 8.16 5.94 -14.90
N TYR A 137 7.57 4.94 -14.24
CA TYR A 137 6.13 4.84 -14.02
C TYR A 137 5.76 4.99 -12.56
N LYS A 138 4.61 5.61 -12.33
CA LYS A 138 4.03 5.75 -10.99
C LYS A 138 3.20 4.51 -10.63
N LEU A 139 3.44 3.99 -9.43
CA LEU A 139 2.60 3.02 -8.75
C LEU A 139 1.62 3.74 -7.83
N ASP A 140 0.35 3.30 -7.82
CA ASP A 140 -0.73 4.02 -7.13
C ASP A 140 -1.66 3.06 -6.37
N PRO A 141 -1.13 2.25 -5.44
CA PRO A 141 -1.95 1.34 -4.66
C PRO A 141 -2.79 2.12 -3.63
N GLU A 142 -3.99 1.63 -3.36
CA GLU A 142 -4.91 2.28 -2.42
C GLU A 142 -5.53 1.28 -1.46
N ILE A 143 -5.53 1.64 -0.17
CA ILE A 143 -6.28 0.95 0.88
C ILE A 143 -7.22 1.92 1.59
N ALA A 144 -8.35 1.41 2.08
CA ALA A 144 -9.18 2.09 3.06
C ALA A 144 -9.05 1.39 4.41
N VAL A 145 -9.05 2.17 5.49
CA VAL A 145 -9.12 1.67 6.86
C VAL A 145 -10.26 2.40 7.56
N GLU A 146 -11.15 1.64 8.17
CA GLU A 146 -12.28 2.17 8.94
C GLU A 146 -12.38 1.46 10.29
N TYR A 147 -12.79 2.20 11.32
CA TYR A 147 -13.25 1.58 12.57
C TYR A 147 -14.56 0.85 12.32
N VAL A 148 -14.72 -0.31 12.95
CA VAL A 148 -15.97 -1.07 12.92
C VAL A 148 -16.71 -0.79 14.23
N ASP A 149 -17.91 -0.22 14.13
CA ASP A 149 -18.81 -0.13 15.27
C ASP A 149 -19.33 -1.54 15.59
N ASN A 150 -19.24 -1.95 16.85
CA ASN A 150 -19.86 -3.19 17.35
C ASN A 150 -21.39 -3.10 17.31
#